data_AF-A0A834ZPM1-F1
#
_entry.id   AF-A0A834ZPM1-F1
#
_cell.length_a   1.000
_cell.length_b   1.000
_cell.length_c   1.000
_cell.angle_alpha   90.00
_cell.angle_beta   90.00
_cell.angle_gamma   90.00
#
_symmetry.space_group_name_H-M   'P 1'
#
loop_
_entity.id
_entity.type
_entity.pdbx_description
1 polymer ?
#
loop_
_entity_poly.entity_id
_entity_poly.type
_entity_poly.pdbx_seq_one_letter_code
_entity_poly.pdbx_strand_id
1 'polypeptide(L)'
;MVSLGFLVFLSAVLIHLCISSNAQPTYRYHICSTAGNYTTGSQYRANFNSLFSSLSSNATLHNVFYNATAGQNSDQVYAIYLCRGDASPDVCRDCVSASSQEILLRCPNQKEAIIWFDECMFRYSNRSIFATMEDTPFGFLKNPNNYSDPVQFKQIREDLLERLVTKAISDSSTGMFATRETNFSGNLKIYGMVQCTPDISLSDCNICLRGSVAEIPNCCEGKKGARVLKPSCNIRYESFPFIEQKATAPASPTISDREDMTSLDASIQRRCFSWKVALTMMTRREMGYDRHSGDGKGNDVPYHPI
;
A
#
# COMPACT_ATOMS: atom_id res chain seq x y z
N MET A 1 -21.83 -38.58 -12.00
CA MET A 1 -22.12 -38.32 -10.58
C MET A 1 -20.85 -37.78 -9.94
N VAL A 2 -20.85 -36.52 -9.49
CA VAL A 2 -19.68 -35.94 -8.80
C VAL A 2 -19.67 -36.50 -7.37
N SER A 3 -18.60 -37.18 -6.97
CA SER A 3 -18.50 -37.79 -5.63
C SER A 3 -18.54 -36.72 -4.55
N LEU A 4 -19.20 -37.02 -3.43
CA LEU A 4 -19.24 -36.15 -2.25
C LEU A 4 -17.83 -35.75 -1.77
N GLY A 5 -16.85 -36.66 -1.91
CA GLY A 5 -15.45 -36.37 -1.59
C GLY A 5 -14.81 -35.31 -2.49
N PHE A 6 -15.20 -35.24 -3.76
CA PHE A 6 -14.72 -34.22 -4.70
C PHE A 6 -15.27 -32.83 -4.35
N LEU A 7 -16.54 -32.75 -3.94
CA LEU A 7 -17.17 -31.50 -3.50
C LEU A 7 -16.56 -30.97 -2.20
N VAL A 8 -16.24 -31.85 -1.24
CA VAL A 8 -15.56 -31.48 0.02
C VAL A 8 -14.15 -30.97 -0.28
N PHE A 9 -13.40 -31.67 -1.13
CA PHE A 9 -12.06 -31.22 -1.54
C PHE A 9 -12.08 -29.86 -2.23
N LEU A 10 -12.99 -29.65 -3.20
CA LEU A 10 -13.13 -28.37 -3.89
C LEU A 10 -13.50 -27.25 -2.91
N SER A 11 -14.37 -27.54 -1.92
CA SER A 11 -14.74 -26.57 -0.89
C SER A 11 -13.58 -26.21 0.03
N ALA A 12 -12.73 -27.17 0.41
CA ALA A 12 -11.55 -26.94 1.22
C ALA A 12 -10.49 -26.13 0.46
N VAL A 13 -10.31 -26.40 -0.84
CA VAL A 13 -9.41 -25.64 -1.71
C VAL A 13 -9.89 -24.19 -1.87
N LEU A 14 -11.19 -23.98 -2.08
CA LEU A 14 -11.76 -22.63 -2.17
C LEU A 14 -11.69 -21.86 -0.84
N ILE A 15 -11.87 -22.55 0.29
CA ILE A 15 -11.68 -21.97 1.64
C ILE A 15 -10.20 -21.60 1.84
N HIS A 16 -9.26 -22.46 1.49
CA HIS A 16 -7.83 -22.13 1.55
C HIS A 16 -7.47 -20.95 0.64
N LEU A 17 -7.96 -20.92 -0.60
CA LEU A 17 -7.73 -19.80 -1.53
C LEU A 17 -8.35 -18.48 -1.02
N CYS A 18 -9.47 -18.53 -0.30
CA CYS A 18 -10.05 -17.36 0.37
C CYS A 18 -9.26 -16.91 1.60
N ILE A 19 -8.67 -17.83 2.36
CA ILE A 19 -7.84 -17.50 3.53
C ILE A 19 -6.48 -16.93 3.08
N SER A 20 -5.97 -17.33 1.91
CA SER A 20 -4.69 -16.88 1.35
C SER A 20 -4.73 -15.55 0.59
N SER A 21 -5.85 -14.80 0.60
CA SER A 21 -5.88 -13.49 -0.04
C SER A 21 -5.16 -12.44 0.82
N ASN A 22 -3.83 -12.51 0.90
CA ASN A 22 -3.07 -11.32 1.23
C ASN A 22 -3.36 -10.30 0.13
N ALA A 23 -3.93 -9.15 0.52
CA ALA A 23 -4.16 -8.07 -0.42
C ALA A 23 -2.83 -7.72 -1.10
N GLN A 24 -2.79 -7.71 -2.43
CA GLN A 24 -1.57 -7.35 -3.16
C GLN A 24 -1.12 -5.93 -2.77
N PRO A 25 0.20 -5.68 -2.66
CA PRO A 25 0.73 -4.34 -2.43
C PRO A 25 0.16 -3.35 -3.43
N THR A 26 -0.28 -2.17 -2.96
CA THR A 26 -0.96 -1.20 -3.82
C THR A 26 0.01 -0.16 -4.36
N TYR A 27 0.34 -0.22 -5.64
CA TYR A 27 1.16 0.80 -6.32
C TYR A 27 0.48 2.19 -6.24
N ARG A 28 1.29 3.23 -6.00
CA ARG A 28 0.79 4.61 -5.87
C ARG A 28 1.48 5.60 -6.78
N TYR A 29 2.81 5.66 -6.75
CA TYR A 29 3.53 6.65 -7.52
C TYR A 29 4.98 6.21 -7.76
N HIS A 30 5.64 6.80 -8.75
CA HIS A 30 7.07 6.61 -8.99
C HIS A 30 7.66 7.86 -9.63
N ILE A 31 8.96 8.05 -9.46
CA ILE A 31 9.72 9.06 -10.17
C ILE A 31 11.01 8.42 -10.66
N CYS A 32 11.25 8.58 -11.96
CA CYS A 32 12.47 8.17 -12.63
C CYS A 32 13.42 9.38 -12.67
N SER A 33 14.66 9.21 -12.21
CA SER A 33 15.67 10.25 -12.35
C SER A 33 16.08 10.41 -13.81
N THR A 34 16.58 11.58 -14.19
CA THR A 34 17.24 11.82 -15.47
C THR A 34 18.77 11.85 -15.34
N ALA A 35 19.31 11.59 -14.14
CA ALA A 35 20.73 11.75 -13.80
C ALA A 35 21.65 10.67 -14.39
N GLY A 36 21.13 9.70 -15.15
CA GLY A 36 21.95 8.77 -15.92
C GLY A 36 21.25 7.46 -16.24
N ASN A 37 21.65 6.87 -17.37
CA ASN A 37 21.17 5.58 -17.83
C ASN A 37 22.24 4.48 -17.66
N TYR A 38 21.81 3.26 -17.43
CA TYR A 38 22.64 2.06 -17.57
C TYR A 38 22.20 1.24 -18.79
N THR A 39 23.16 0.57 -19.43
CA THR A 39 22.88 -0.30 -20.57
C THR A 39 22.26 -1.62 -20.12
N THR A 40 21.28 -2.13 -20.86
CA THR A 40 20.72 -3.47 -20.62
C THR A 40 21.83 -4.52 -20.67
N GLY A 41 21.86 -5.41 -19.67
CA GLY A 41 22.93 -6.42 -19.52
C GLY A 41 24.23 -5.91 -18.89
N SER A 42 24.32 -4.65 -18.49
CA SER A 42 25.48 -4.11 -17.77
C SER A 42 25.69 -4.74 -16.39
N GLN A 43 26.91 -4.62 -15.86
CA GLN A 43 27.22 -5.05 -14.50
C GLN A 43 26.39 -4.29 -13.45
N TYR A 44 26.14 -2.99 -13.66
CA TYR A 44 25.18 -2.23 -12.85
C TYR A 44 23.82 -2.93 -12.73
N ARG A 45 23.26 -3.44 -13.84
CA ARG A 45 21.99 -4.18 -13.83
C ARG A 45 22.08 -5.50 -13.05
N ALA A 46 23.19 -6.23 -13.21
CA ALA A 46 23.41 -7.46 -12.45
C ALA A 46 23.54 -7.18 -10.93
N ASN A 47 24.25 -6.12 -10.56
CA ASN A 47 24.41 -5.69 -9.17
C ASN A 47 23.07 -5.27 -8.57
N PHE A 48 22.25 -4.52 -9.30
CA PHE A 48 20.88 -4.19 -8.90
C PHE A 48 20.04 -5.44 -8.59
N ASN A 49 20.05 -6.44 -9.48
CA ASN A 49 19.27 -7.68 -9.29
C ASN A 49 19.75 -8.48 -8.07
N SER A 50 21.06 -8.52 -7.82
CA SER A 50 21.62 -9.15 -6.62
C SER A 50 21.14 -8.47 -5.34
N LEU A 51 21.13 -7.12 -5.36
CA LEU A 51 20.66 -6.28 -4.26
C LEU A 51 19.20 -6.55 -3.90
N PHE A 52 18.34 -6.72 -4.90
CA PHE A 52 16.92 -7.03 -4.70
C PHE A 52 16.72 -8.31 -3.85
N SER A 53 17.48 -9.35 -4.16
CA SER A 53 17.38 -10.63 -3.45
C SER A 53 17.74 -10.45 -1.98
N SER A 54 18.76 -9.64 -1.69
CA SER A 54 19.14 -9.28 -0.32
C SER A 54 18.06 -8.46 0.39
N LEU A 55 17.53 -7.41 -0.23
CA LEU A 55 16.52 -6.52 0.37
C LEU A 55 15.24 -7.25 0.74
N SER A 56 14.70 -8.06 -0.18
CA SER A 56 13.48 -8.84 0.06
C SER A 56 13.67 -9.87 1.18
N SER A 57 14.84 -10.53 1.26
CA SER A 57 15.14 -11.44 2.37
C SER A 57 15.33 -10.74 3.72
N ASN A 58 15.73 -9.46 3.72
CA ASN A 58 15.98 -8.66 4.93
C ASN A 58 14.73 -7.93 5.44
N ALA A 59 13.63 -7.91 4.68
CA ALA A 59 12.30 -7.49 5.11
C ALA A 59 11.71 -8.49 6.13
N THR A 60 12.29 -8.48 7.32
CA THR A 60 11.98 -9.37 8.43
C THR A 60 11.16 -8.66 9.51
N LEU A 61 10.78 -9.40 10.57
CA LEU A 61 9.87 -8.96 11.62
C LEU A 61 10.28 -7.68 12.37
N HIS A 62 11.56 -7.30 12.29
CA HIS A 62 12.12 -6.15 13.00
C HIS A 62 12.67 -5.05 12.08
N ASN A 63 12.64 -5.24 10.75
CA ASN A 63 13.32 -4.37 9.81
C ASN A 63 12.32 -3.61 8.93
N VAL A 64 11.71 -2.56 9.48
CA VAL A 64 10.85 -1.62 8.73
C VAL A 64 11.65 -0.74 7.76
N PHE A 65 12.97 -0.68 7.92
CA PHE A 65 13.89 0.02 7.05
C PHE A 65 15.16 -0.80 6.87
N TYR A 66 15.68 -0.82 5.65
CA TYR A 66 16.98 -1.42 5.37
C TYR A 66 17.62 -0.71 4.20
N ASN A 67 18.94 -0.62 4.25
CA ASN A 67 19.76 -0.12 3.18
C ASN A 67 20.81 -1.16 2.79
N ALA A 68 21.18 -1.20 1.53
CA ALA A 68 22.17 -2.14 1.03
C ALA A 68 22.89 -1.60 -0.20
N THR A 69 24.10 -2.10 -0.43
CA THR A 69 24.92 -1.78 -1.59
C THR A 69 25.37 -3.03 -2.31
N ALA A 70 25.58 -2.92 -3.62
CA ALA A 70 26.23 -3.96 -4.42
C ALA A 70 27.06 -3.33 -5.53
N GLY A 71 28.14 -4.00 -5.91
CA GLY A 71 29.06 -3.50 -6.94
C GLY A 71 30.07 -2.49 -6.41
N GLN A 72 30.90 -1.99 -7.33
CA GLN A 72 31.97 -1.05 -7.06
C GLN A 72 32.07 -0.03 -8.21
N ASN A 73 32.68 1.13 -7.94
CA ASN A 73 32.94 2.18 -8.92
C ASN A 73 31.66 2.58 -9.69
N SER A 74 31.72 2.64 -11.04
CA SER A 74 30.61 3.01 -11.92
C SER A 74 29.41 2.06 -11.92
N ASP A 75 29.60 0.84 -11.39
CA ASP A 75 28.59 -0.21 -11.31
C ASP A 75 28.00 -0.37 -9.90
N GLN A 76 28.39 0.50 -8.97
CA GLN A 76 27.86 0.47 -7.61
C GLN A 76 26.41 0.96 -7.56
N VAL A 77 25.58 0.22 -6.83
CA VAL A 77 24.17 0.51 -6.60
C VAL A 77 23.93 0.66 -5.11
N TYR A 78 23.21 1.71 -4.73
CA TYR A 78 22.71 1.95 -3.38
C TYR A 78 21.20 1.79 -3.41
N ALA A 79 20.62 1.11 -2.42
CA ALA A 79 19.18 0.95 -2.34
C ALA A 79 18.69 1.07 -0.90
N ILE A 80 17.47 1.56 -0.77
CA ILE A 80 16.71 1.70 0.49
C ILE A 80 15.32 1.13 0.26
N TYR A 81 14.80 0.41 1.25
CA TYR A 81 13.35 0.30 1.43
C TYR A 81 12.92 0.92 2.76
N LEU A 82 11.68 1.40 2.80
CA LEU A 82 10.98 1.80 4.01
C LEU A 82 9.57 1.24 3.97
N CYS A 83 9.26 0.28 4.83
CA CYS A 83 7.90 -0.19 5.05
C CYS A 83 7.15 0.77 5.98
N ARG A 84 5.83 0.81 5.83
CA ARG A 84 4.95 1.56 6.72
C ARG A 84 5.10 1.02 8.15
N GLY A 85 5.22 1.90 9.14
CA GLY A 85 5.59 1.51 10.50
C GLY A 85 4.60 0.58 11.24
N ASP A 86 3.40 0.39 10.70
CA ASP A 86 2.35 -0.51 11.19
C ASP A 86 2.20 -1.79 10.37
N ALA A 87 2.88 -1.93 9.24
CA ALA A 87 2.74 -3.07 8.34
C ALA A 87 3.30 -4.34 8.98
N SER A 88 2.56 -5.44 8.87
CA SER A 88 3.08 -6.75 9.25
C SER A 88 4.32 -7.14 8.43
N PRO A 89 5.17 -8.07 8.92
CA PRO A 89 6.40 -8.46 8.23
C PRO A 89 6.15 -9.05 6.85
N ASP A 90 5.07 -9.82 6.69
CA ASP A 90 4.70 -10.43 5.41
C ASP A 90 4.25 -9.37 4.41
N VAL A 91 3.42 -8.41 4.85
CA VAL A 91 2.98 -7.28 4.02
C VAL A 91 4.18 -6.42 3.58
N CYS A 92 5.11 -6.15 4.50
CA CYS A 92 6.34 -5.42 4.21
C CYS A 92 7.19 -6.15 3.16
N ARG A 93 7.44 -7.45 3.36
CA ARG A 93 8.23 -8.27 2.42
C ARG A 93 7.60 -8.34 1.04
N ASP A 94 6.29 -8.57 0.97
CA ASP A 94 5.56 -8.65 -0.29
C ASP A 94 5.61 -7.29 -1.03
N CYS A 95 5.48 -6.19 -0.30
CA CYS A 95 5.62 -4.85 -0.87
C CYS A 95 7.03 -4.56 -1.40
N VAL A 96 8.08 -4.89 -0.64
CA VAL A 96 9.47 -4.72 -1.08
C VAL A 96 9.74 -5.59 -2.31
N SER A 97 9.19 -6.81 -2.36
CA SER A 97 9.28 -7.70 -3.52
C SER A 97 8.58 -7.13 -4.76
N ALA A 98 7.38 -6.61 -4.61
CA ALA A 98 6.62 -6.05 -5.73
C ALA A 98 7.26 -4.75 -6.25
N SER A 99 7.61 -3.84 -5.33
CA SER A 99 8.12 -2.51 -5.67
C SER A 99 9.46 -2.54 -6.41
N SER A 100 10.38 -3.41 -6.01
CA SER A 100 11.68 -3.59 -6.66
C SER A 100 11.61 -4.16 -8.08
N GLN A 101 10.57 -4.94 -8.39
CA GLN A 101 10.33 -5.47 -9.73
C GLN A 101 9.62 -4.41 -10.58
N GLU A 102 8.58 -3.79 -10.02
CA GLU A 102 7.75 -2.80 -10.69
C GLU A 102 8.54 -1.55 -11.08
N ILE A 103 9.48 -1.11 -10.25
CA ILE A 103 10.30 0.07 -10.53
C ILE A 103 11.14 -0.09 -11.81
N LEU A 104 11.51 -1.32 -12.18
CA LEU A 104 12.28 -1.61 -13.39
C LEU A 104 11.43 -1.57 -14.65
N LEU A 105 10.15 -1.89 -14.53
CA LEU A 105 9.18 -1.78 -15.62
C LEU A 105 8.82 -0.31 -15.87
N ARG A 106 8.72 0.48 -14.80
CA ARG A 106 8.33 1.89 -14.85
C ARG A 106 9.47 2.84 -15.18
N CYS A 107 10.67 2.57 -14.66
CA CYS A 107 11.88 3.35 -14.90
C CYS A 107 12.93 2.51 -15.64
N PRO A 108 12.69 2.15 -16.91
CA PRO A 108 13.62 1.32 -17.67
C PRO A 108 14.97 2.03 -17.79
N ASN A 109 16.05 1.27 -17.54
CA ASN A 109 17.44 1.69 -17.74
C ASN A 109 17.91 2.89 -16.90
N GLN A 110 17.15 3.38 -15.92
CA GLN A 110 17.56 4.52 -15.09
C GLN A 110 18.50 4.11 -13.95
N LYS A 111 19.54 4.90 -13.69
CA LYS A 111 20.46 4.67 -12.55
C LYS A 111 19.94 5.17 -11.21
N GLU A 112 18.85 5.91 -11.19
CA GLU A 112 18.20 6.34 -9.96
C GLU A 112 16.69 6.42 -10.16
N ALA A 113 15.95 5.86 -9.22
CA ALA A 113 14.50 5.93 -9.20
C ALA A 113 13.96 5.68 -7.80
N ILE A 114 12.73 6.12 -7.60
CA ILE A 114 11.96 5.91 -6.38
C ILE A 114 10.53 5.50 -6.74
N ILE A 115 9.98 4.56 -5.99
CA ILE A 115 8.61 4.07 -6.12
C ILE A 115 7.95 4.00 -4.73
N TRP A 116 6.67 4.35 -4.68
CA TRP A 116 5.85 4.30 -3.48
C TRP A 116 4.63 3.40 -3.73
N PHE A 117 4.40 2.54 -2.76
CA PHE A 117 3.21 1.73 -2.57
C PHE A 117 2.49 2.21 -1.30
N ASP A 118 1.31 1.67 -1.00
CA ASP A 118 0.63 1.96 0.27
C ASP A 118 1.41 1.44 1.48
N GLU A 119 2.09 0.33 1.31
CA GLU A 119 2.72 -0.45 2.37
C GLU A 119 4.24 -0.19 2.49
N CYS A 120 4.88 0.34 1.44
CA CYS A 120 6.31 0.62 1.46
C CYS A 120 6.75 1.63 0.39
N MET A 121 7.97 2.14 0.56
CA MET A 121 8.75 2.88 -0.42
C MET A 121 9.99 2.06 -0.78
N PHE A 122 10.38 2.07 -2.05
CA PHE A 122 11.64 1.52 -2.52
C PHE A 122 12.36 2.56 -3.39
N ARG A 123 13.66 2.74 -3.17
CA ARG A 123 14.48 3.62 -4.01
C ARG A 123 15.88 3.07 -4.20
N TYR A 124 16.48 3.39 -5.34
CA TYR A 124 17.87 3.09 -5.63
C TYR A 124 18.57 4.24 -6.34
N SER A 125 19.89 4.27 -6.26
CA SER A 125 20.73 5.27 -6.93
C SER A 125 22.13 4.73 -7.22
N ASN A 126 22.87 5.40 -8.10
CA ASN A 126 24.30 5.21 -8.34
C ASN A 126 25.20 6.12 -7.48
N ARG A 127 24.62 6.88 -6.55
CA ARG A 127 25.32 7.63 -5.51
C ARG A 127 24.80 7.19 -4.14
N SER A 128 25.59 7.46 -3.09
CA SER A 128 25.11 7.24 -1.73
C SER A 128 23.88 8.09 -1.45
N ILE A 129 22.87 7.46 -0.87
CA ILE A 129 21.58 8.05 -0.45
C ILE A 129 21.30 7.75 1.02
N PHE A 130 22.30 7.28 1.77
CA PHE A 130 22.16 6.85 3.15
C PHE A 130 22.49 7.99 4.11
N ALA A 131 21.77 8.04 5.23
CA ALA A 131 21.95 9.04 6.30
C ALA A 131 21.99 10.48 5.79
N THR A 132 21.28 10.74 4.69
CA THR A 132 21.24 12.03 4.00
C THR A 132 19.77 12.41 3.81
N MET A 133 19.37 13.55 4.36
CA MET A 133 18.00 14.05 4.18
C MET A 133 17.80 14.54 2.76
N GLU A 134 16.81 13.96 2.09
CA GLU A 134 16.36 14.35 0.76
C GLU A 134 14.86 14.52 0.75
N ASP A 135 14.43 15.70 0.31
CA ASP A 135 13.04 16.10 0.16
C ASP A 135 12.60 16.17 -1.31
N THR A 136 13.52 15.91 -2.25
CA THR A 136 13.31 15.85 -3.69
C THR A 136 13.91 14.58 -4.30
N PRO A 137 13.31 14.03 -5.37
CA PRO A 137 12.05 14.47 -5.97
C PRO A 137 10.85 14.07 -5.08
N PHE A 138 9.74 14.81 -5.18
CA PHE A 138 8.53 14.52 -4.41
C PHE A 138 7.28 14.44 -5.30
N GLY A 139 6.27 13.75 -4.80
CA GLY A 139 4.96 13.64 -5.45
C GLY A 139 3.83 13.82 -4.44
N PHE A 140 2.64 14.11 -4.95
CA PHE A 140 1.44 14.19 -4.13
C PHE A 140 0.29 13.38 -4.73
N LEU A 141 -0.53 12.83 -3.86
CA LEU A 141 -1.78 12.17 -4.21
C LEU A 141 -2.90 12.82 -3.41
N LYS A 142 -4.05 13.04 -4.04
CA LYS A 142 -5.17 13.71 -3.39
C LYS A 142 -6.47 12.96 -3.62
N ASN A 143 -7.31 12.97 -2.59
CA ASN A 143 -8.69 12.56 -2.73
C ASN A 143 -9.39 13.51 -3.72
N PRO A 144 -10.19 13.00 -4.67
CA PRO A 144 -10.90 13.87 -5.61
C PRO A 144 -11.94 14.74 -4.89
N ASN A 145 -12.50 14.26 -3.78
CA ASN A 145 -13.58 14.91 -3.04
C ASN A 145 -13.07 15.95 -2.04
N ASN A 146 -13.89 16.96 -1.80
CA ASN A 146 -13.66 18.01 -0.80
C ASN A 146 -14.48 17.74 0.47
N TYR A 147 -14.06 18.30 1.61
CA TYR A 147 -14.91 18.34 2.81
C TYR A 147 -16.02 19.39 2.66
N SER A 148 -17.16 19.11 3.32
CA SER A 148 -18.33 20.00 3.30
C SER A 148 -18.09 21.30 4.05
N ASP A 149 -17.34 21.27 5.16
CA ASP A 149 -16.86 22.46 5.89
C ASP A 149 -15.34 22.56 5.76
N PRO A 150 -14.83 23.35 4.80
CA PRO A 150 -13.40 23.43 4.53
C PRO A 150 -12.62 24.19 5.62
N VAL A 151 -13.25 25.13 6.33
CA VAL A 151 -12.57 25.97 7.33
C VAL A 151 -12.32 25.16 8.60
N GLN A 152 -13.35 24.49 9.11
CA GLN A 152 -13.21 23.61 10.28
C GLN A 152 -12.27 22.45 9.96
N PHE A 153 -12.38 21.88 8.74
CA PHE A 153 -11.54 20.76 8.34
C PHE A 153 -10.07 21.14 8.30
N LYS A 154 -9.74 22.33 7.74
CA LYS A 154 -8.39 22.85 7.69
C LYS A 154 -7.75 22.90 9.08
N GLN A 155 -8.45 23.50 10.05
CA GLN A 155 -7.94 23.65 11.43
C GLN A 155 -7.67 22.30 12.08
N ILE A 156 -8.60 21.35 11.97
CA ILE A 156 -8.46 20.01 12.56
C ILE A 156 -7.35 19.21 11.87
N ARG A 157 -7.22 19.32 10.55
CA ARG A 157 -6.15 18.68 9.78
C ARG A 157 -4.78 19.22 10.19
N GLU A 158 -4.65 20.53 10.36
CA GLU A 158 -3.39 21.17 10.78
C GLU A 158 -2.98 20.74 12.20
N ASP A 159 -3.91 20.76 13.17
CA ASP A 159 -3.65 20.26 14.53
C ASP A 159 -3.29 18.77 14.55
N LEU A 160 -3.98 17.95 13.75
CA LEU A 160 -3.70 16.52 13.63
C LEU A 160 -2.27 16.29 13.14
N LEU A 161 -1.88 16.92 12.04
CA LEU A 161 -0.56 16.74 11.44
C LEU A 161 0.55 17.31 12.33
N GLU A 162 0.34 18.47 12.96
CA GLU A 162 1.32 19.03 13.91
C GLU A 162 1.62 18.06 15.06
N ARG A 163 0.58 17.50 15.67
CA ARG A 163 0.75 16.52 16.76
C ARG A 163 1.42 15.24 16.31
N LEU A 164 1.14 14.78 15.09
CA LEU A 164 1.81 13.63 14.50
C LEU A 164 3.30 13.91 14.29
N VAL A 165 3.65 15.07 13.75
CA VAL A 165 5.05 15.49 13.58
C VAL A 165 5.76 15.55 14.93
N THR A 166 5.19 16.22 15.94
CA THR A 166 5.75 16.26 17.30
C THR A 166 5.95 14.85 17.86
N LYS A 167 4.98 13.94 17.65
CA LYS A 167 5.09 12.57 18.15
C LYS A 167 6.20 11.79 17.46
N ALA A 168 6.30 11.86 16.13
CA ALA A 168 7.32 11.13 15.37
C ALA A 168 8.75 11.58 15.68
N ILE A 169 8.95 12.85 16.06
CA ILE A 169 10.28 13.39 16.40
C ILE A 169 10.59 13.38 17.90
N SER A 170 9.66 12.92 18.74
CA SER A 170 9.84 12.96 20.21
C SER A 170 10.79 11.88 20.72
N ASP A 171 10.87 10.75 20.03
CA ASP A 171 11.71 9.62 20.41
C ASP A 171 12.05 8.78 19.18
N SER A 172 13.35 8.68 18.87
CA SER A 172 13.84 7.87 17.75
C SER A 172 13.55 6.38 17.92
N SER A 173 13.34 5.90 19.15
CA SER A 173 12.97 4.49 19.44
C SER A 173 11.61 4.10 18.86
N THR A 174 10.77 5.08 18.50
CA THR A 174 9.46 4.87 17.85
C THR A 174 9.56 4.62 16.34
N GLY A 175 10.78 4.56 15.79
CA GLY A 175 11.01 4.38 14.36
C GLY A 175 10.63 5.61 13.52
N MET A 176 10.53 6.78 14.15
CA MET A 176 10.12 8.05 13.52
C MET A 176 8.79 7.94 12.75
N PHE A 177 7.85 7.19 13.32
CA PHE A 177 6.53 6.89 12.77
C PHE A 177 5.45 7.27 13.78
N ALA A 178 4.39 7.92 13.31
CA ALA A 178 3.23 8.20 14.15
C ALA A 178 1.94 8.11 13.36
N THR A 179 0.88 7.65 14.04
CA THR A 179 -0.49 7.57 13.53
C THR A 179 -1.46 8.11 14.55
N ARG A 180 -2.55 8.72 14.09
CA ARG A 180 -3.61 9.25 14.95
C ARG A 180 -4.91 9.37 14.16
N GLU A 181 -6.02 9.18 14.85
CA GLU A 181 -7.34 9.58 14.36
C GLU A 181 -7.90 10.71 15.23
N THR A 182 -8.71 11.58 14.62
CA THR A 182 -9.44 12.64 15.33
C THR A 182 -10.86 12.78 14.80
N ASN A 183 -11.77 13.20 15.65
CA ASN A 183 -13.15 13.46 15.26
C ASN A 183 -13.24 14.76 14.45
N PHE A 184 -14.09 14.77 13.43
CA PHE A 184 -14.37 15.95 12.62
C PHE A 184 -15.80 16.45 12.82
N SER A 185 -16.79 15.68 12.37
CA SER A 185 -18.21 16.06 12.47
C SER A 185 -19.11 14.82 12.47
N GLY A 186 -20.05 14.76 13.43
CA GLY A 186 -20.87 13.57 13.67
C GLY A 186 -20.00 12.32 13.89
N ASN A 187 -20.20 11.29 13.07
CA ASN A 187 -19.42 10.05 13.10
C ASN A 187 -18.21 10.07 12.15
N LEU A 188 -17.91 11.21 11.51
CA LEU A 188 -16.77 11.33 10.59
C LEU A 188 -15.48 11.56 11.36
N LYS A 189 -14.45 10.80 10.98
CA LYS A 189 -13.10 10.89 11.51
C LYS A 189 -12.10 11.25 10.41
N ILE A 190 -10.98 11.80 10.85
CA ILE A 190 -9.79 12.03 10.01
C ILE A 190 -8.68 11.16 10.56
N TYR A 191 -8.07 10.38 9.68
CA TYR A 191 -6.97 9.48 9.96
C TYR A 191 -5.70 10.12 9.41
N GLY A 192 -4.63 10.15 10.21
CA GLY A 192 -3.36 10.75 9.83
C GLY A 192 -2.18 9.86 10.18
N MET A 193 -1.14 9.95 9.37
CA MET A 193 0.14 9.31 9.57
C MET A 193 1.28 10.18 9.03
N VAL A 194 2.40 10.13 9.73
CA VAL A 194 3.68 10.68 9.28
C VAL A 194 4.78 9.64 9.52
N GLN A 195 5.80 9.64 8.66
CA GLN A 195 6.94 8.74 8.78
C GLN A 195 8.20 9.34 8.18
N CYS A 196 9.34 9.11 8.81
CA CYS A 196 10.67 9.37 8.25
C CYS A 196 11.45 8.07 8.01
N THR A 197 12.50 8.13 7.19
CA THR A 197 13.50 7.07 7.16
C THR A 197 14.32 7.10 8.47
N PRO A 198 14.55 5.96 9.14
CA PRO A 198 15.28 5.94 10.41
C PRO A 198 16.77 6.30 10.35
N ASP A 199 17.35 6.43 9.16
CA ASP A 199 18.77 6.72 8.96
C ASP A 199 19.13 8.22 9.04
N ILE A 200 18.13 9.11 9.07
CA ILE A 200 18.34 10.56 9.22
C ILE A 200 18.18 11.01 10.68
N SER A 201 18.63 12.22 11.01
CA SER A 201 18.48 12.77 12.36
C SER A 201 17.04 13.17 12.69
N LEU A 202 16.70 13.28 13.98
CA LEU A 202 15.39 13.81 14.42
C LEU A 202 15.13 15.24 13.90
N SER A 203 16.19 16.05 13.80
CA SER A 203 16.12 17.41 13.25
C SER A 203 15.78 17.39 11.76
N ASP A 204 16.45 16.54 11.00
CA ASP A 204 16.18 16.36 9.57
C ASP A 204 14.79 15.81 9.32
N CYS A 205 14.34 14.86 10.14
CA CYS A 205 12.98 14.34 10.08
C CYS A 205 11.96 15.45 10.33
N ASN A 206 12.18 16.30 11.33
CA ASN A 206 11.33 17.46 11.60
C ASN A 206 11.27 18.42 10.40
N ILE A 207 12.41 18.72 9.78
CA ILE A 207 12.49 19.58 8.58
C ILE A 207 11.69 18.96 7.43
N CYS A 208 11.91 17.68 7.13
CA CYS A 208 11.24 16.99 6.03
C CYS A 208 9.72 16.93 6.23
N LEU A 209 9.28 16.55 7.44
CA LEU A 209 7.85 16.43 7.76
C LEU A 209 7.13 17.77 7.75
N ARG A 210 7.70 18.81 8.37
CA ARG A 210 7.11 20.16 8.33
C ARG A 210 7.07 20.72 6.91
N GLY A 211 8.14 20.51 6.14
CA GLY A 211 8.16 20.85 4.72
C GLY A 211 7.05 20.11 3.94
N SER A 212 6.81 18.84 4.25
CA SER A 212 5.72 18.06 3.61
C SER A 212 4.34 18.59 4.00
N VAL A 213 4.14 18.99 5.26
CA VAL A 213 2.87 19.62 5.70
C VAL A 213 2.65 20.95 4.98
N ALA A 214 3.71 21.73 4.78
CA ALA A 214 3.66 23.02 4.08
C ALA A 214 3.30 22.89 2.58
N GLU A 215 3.42 21.71 1.97
CA GLU A 215 2.98 21.48 0.58
C GLU A 215 1.46 21.27 0.43
N ILE A 216 0.76 20.93 1.52
CA ILE A 216 -0.67 20.59 1.46
C ILE A 216 -1.51 21.74 0.87
N PRO A 217 -1.33 23.02 1.25
CA PRO A 217 -2.09 24.12 0.67
C PRO A 217 -1.92 24.24 -0.85
N ASN A 218 -0.74 23.89 -1.38
CA ASN A 218 -0.44 24.01 -2.81
C ASN A 218 -1.08 22.88 -3.63
N CYS A 219 -1.00 21.64 -3.13
CA CYS A 219 -1.44 20.47 -3.91
C CYS A 219 -2.90 20.08 -3.68
N CYS A 220 -3.38 20.30 -2.45
CA CYS A 220 -4.40 19.44 -1.84
C CYS A 220 -5.33 20.20 -0.88
N GLU A 221 -5.42 21.53 -0.98
CA GLU A 221 -6.27 22.32 -0.09
C GLU A 221 -7.75 21.94 -0.22
N GLY A 222 -8.43 21.81 0.93
CA GLY A 222 -9.83 21.40 1.01
C GLY A 222 -10.11 19.92 0.69
N LYS A 223 -9.11 19.12 0.31
CA LYS A 223 -9.30 17.71 -0.06
C LYS A 223 -9.55 16.81 1.15
N LYS A 224 -10.38 15.77 0.96
CA LYS A 224 -10.70 14.81 2.03
C LYS A 224 -9.51 13.95 2.49
N GLY A 225 -8.50 13.87 1.64
CA GLY A 225 -7.30 13.12 1.88
C GLY A 225 -6.18 13.62 1.00
N ALA A 226 -4.96 13.53 1.50
CA ALA A 226 -3.77 13.82 0.73
C ALA A 226 -2.58 13.02 1.20
N ARG A 227 -1.61 12.88 0.30
CA ARG A 227 -0.30 12.33 0.57
C ARG A 227 0.75 13.24 0.00
N VAL A 228 1.82 13.46 0.75
CA VAL A 228 3.05 14.04 0.23
C VAL A 228 4.13 12.99 0.41
N LEU A 229 4.72 12.58 -0.71
CA LEU A 229 5.65 11.47 -0.81
C LEU A 229 7.02 12.04 -1.14
N LYS A 230 7.95 11.99 -0.18
CA LYS A 230 9.34 12.41 -0.34
C LYS A 230 10.28 11.22 -0.11
N PRO A 231 11.56 11.33 -0.48
CA PRO A 231 12.49 10.22 -0.31
C PRO A 231 12.84 9.94 1.15
N SER A 232 12.94 10.96 2.01
CA SER A 232 13.25 10.80 3.44
C SER A 232 12.04 10.84 4.38
N CYS A 233 10.88 11.27 3.90
CA CYS A 233 9.67 11.28 4.71
C CYS A 233 8.39 11.24 3.87
N ASN A 234 7.29 10.85 4.49
CA ASN A 234 5.98 10.93 3.89
C ASN A 234 4.91 11.27 4.93
N ILE A 235 3.85 11.94 4.46
CA ILE A 235 2.65 12.20 5.24
C ILE A 235 1.43 11.71 4.49
N ARG A 236 0.43 11.24 5.23
CA ARG A 236 -0.87 10.85 4.69
C ARG A 236 -1.97 11.24 5.65
N TYR A 237 -3.04 11.84 5.14
CA TYR A 237 -4.31 11.88 5.84
C TYR A 237 -5.45 11.45 4.93
N GLU A 238 -6.48 10.84 5.50
CA GLU A 238 -7.67 10.38 4.77
C GLU A 238 -8.91 10.48 5.66
N SER A 239 -10.10 10.44 5.03
CA SER A 239 -11.39 10.35 5.72
C SER A 239 -11.83 8.92 6.03
N PHE A 240 -10.96 7.92 5.82
CA PHE A 240 -11.22 6.50 6.04
C PHE A 240 -10.02 5.82 6.69
N PRO A 241 -10.20 4.72 7.43
CA PRO A 241 -9.09 3.98 8.03
C PRO A 241 -8.15 3.39 6.97
N PHE A 242 -6.84 3.56 7.15
CA PHE A 242 -5.81 2.97 6.27
C PHE A 242 -4.59 2.42 7.03
N ILE A 243 -4.66 2.45 8.37
CA ILE A 243 -3.64 1.90 9.26
C ILE A 243 -4.06 0.47 9.62
N GLU A 244 -3.11 -0.45 9.61
CA GLU A 244 -3.32 -1.80 10.13
C GLU A 244 -3.67 -1.67 11.61
N GLN A 245 -4.90 -2.06 11.97
CA GLN A 245 -5.27 -2.13 13.37
C GLN A 245 -4.43 -3.24 13.98
N LYS A 246 -3.50 -2.89 14.89
CA LYS A 246 -2.92 -3.87 15.80
C LYS A 246 -4.10 -4.57 16.46
N ALA A 247 -4.25 -5.87 16.22
CA ALA A 247 -5.18 -6.70 16.96
C ALA A 247 -4.88 -6.46 18.44
N THR A 248 -5.78 -5.75 19.10
CA THR A 248 -5.70 -5.61 20.55
C THR A 248 -5.83 -7.03 21.07
N ALA A 249 -4.85 -7.53 21.82
CA ALA A 249 -4.98 -8.84 22.45
C ALA A 249 -6.36 -8.86 23.12
N PRO A 250 -7.25 -9.81 22.78
CA PRO A 250 -8.59 -9.79 23.32
C PRO A 250 -8.45 -9.81 24.85
N ALA A 251 -9.06 -8.82 25.51
CA ALA A 251 -9.32 -8.94 26.94
C ALA A 251 -9.99 -10.31 27.15
N SER A 252 -9.56 -11.05 28.17
CA SER A 252 -10.07 -12.39 28.45
C SER A 252 -11.58 -12.46 28.22
N PRO A 253 -12.06 -13.32 27.32
CA PRO A 253 -13.44 -13.26 26.86
C PRO A 253 -14.38 -13.47 28.04
N THR A 254 -15.33 -12.55 28.20
CA THR A 254 -16.44 -12.77 29.12
C THR A 254 -17.42 -13.75 28.47
N ILE A 255 -18.21 -14.45 29.28
CA ILE A 255 -19.12 -15.54 28.83
C ILE A 255 -20.12 -15.03 27.76
N SER A 256 -20.39 -13.73 27.70
CA SER A 256 -21.24 -13.09 26.67
C SER A 256 -20.59 -13.00 25.28
N ASP A 257 -19.26 -12.91 25.19
CA ASP A 257 -18.54 -12.75 23.92
C ASP A 257 -18.45 -14.08 23.13
N ARG A 258 -18.75 -15.20 23.80
CA ARG A 258 -18.68 -16.55 23.22
C ARG A 258 -19.84 -16.84 22.25
N GLU A 259 -20.97 -16.15 22.41
CA GLU A 259 -22.12 -16.25 21.50
C GLU A 259 -21.99 -15.34 20.27
N ASP A 260 -21.26 -14.22 20.38
CA ASP A 260 -21.10 -13.28 19.27
C ASP A 260 -20.00 -13.70 18.28
N MET A 261 -18.94 -14.38 18.75
CA MET A 261 -17.92 -14.95 17.87
C MET A 261 -18.47 -16.07 16.97
N THR A 262 -19.46 -16.83 17.45
CA THR A 262 -20.21 -17.77 16.60
C THR A 262 -21.12 -17.06 15.59
N SER A 263 -21.52 -15.82 15.85
CA SER A 263 -22.36 -15.00 14.97
C SER A 263 -21.54 -14.37 13.83
N LEU A 264 -20.33 -13.90 14.12
CA LEU A 264 -19.42 -13.29 13.15
C LEU A 264 -18.88 -14.32 12.15
N ASP A 265 -18.53 -15.52 12.62
CA ASP A 265 -18.13 -16.66 11.78
C ASP A 265 -19.31 -17.13 10.91
N ALA A 266 -20.54 -17.15 11.47
CA ALA A 266 -21.76 -17.40 10.70
C ALA A 266 -22.06 -16.29 9.67
N SER A 267 -21.65 -15.04 9.89
CA SER A 267 -21.84 -13.93 8.96
C SER A 267 -20.88 -14.01 7.76
N ILE A 268 -19.64 -14.42 8.00
CA ILE A 268 -18.62 -14.68 6.98
C ILE A 268 -19.02 -15.91 6.17
N GLN A 269 -19.47 -16.97 6.84
CA GLN A 269 -20.05 -18.15 6.19
C GLN A 269 -21.29 -17.81 5.35
N ARG A 270 -22.20 -16.93 5.80
CA ARG A 270 -23.37 -16.48 5.02
C ARG A 270 -22.99 -15.66 3.78
N ARG A 271 -21.95 -14.83 3.86
CA ARG A 271 -21.44 -14.07 2.69
C ARG A 271 -20.86 -15.01 1.64
N CYS A 272 -20.12 -16.05 2.06
CA CYS A 272 -19.66 -17.11 1.17
C CYS A 272 -20.80 -17.99 0.63
N PHE A 273 -21.85 -18.26 1.43
CA PHE A 273 -23.02 -19.04 1.00
C PHE A 273 -23.90 -18.29 -0.02
N SER A 274 -24.01 -16.96 0.12
CA SER A 274 -24.75 -16.12 -0.84
C SER A 274 -24.09 -16.13 -2.23
N TRP A 275 -22.76 -16.17 -2.29
CA TRP A 275 -22.01 -16.37 -3.54
C TRP A 275 -22.19 -17.79 -4.12
N LYS A 276 -22.31 -18.82 -3.27
CA LYS A 276 -22.68 -20.18 -3.74
C LYS A 276 -24.04 -20.20 -4.44
N VAL A 277 -25.06 -19.51 -3.92
CA VAL A 277 -26.40 -19.47 -4.53
C VAL A 277 -26.38 -18.69 -5.86
N ALA A 278 -25.68 -17.57 -5.92
CA ALA A 278 -25.53 -16.79 -7.15
C ALA A 278 -24.82 -17.58 -8.27
N LEU A 279 -23.75 -18.31 -7.94
CA LEU A 279 -23.00 -19.14 -8.90
C LEU A 279 -23.77 -20.40 -9.32
N THR A 280 -24.58 -20.97 -8.42
CA THR A 280 -25.46 -22.12 -8.72
C THR A 280 -26.65 -21.71 -9.59
N MET A 281 -27.14 -20.48 -9.46
CA MET A 281 -28.19 -19.93 -10.34
C MET A 281 -27.65 -19.59 -11.74
N MET A 282 -26.39 -19.13 -11.86
CA MET A 282 -25.74 -18.89 -13.15
C MET A 282 -25.48 -20.20 -13.92
N THR A 283 -25.01 -21.24 -13.24
CA THR A 283 -24.77 -22.56 -13.84
C THR A 283 -26.05 -23.35 -14.20
N ARG A 284 -27.19 -23.03 -13.55
CA ARG A 284 -28.50 -23.60 -13.95
C ARG A 284 -29.07 -22.98 -15.24
N ARG A 285 -28.60 -21.79 -15.64
CA ARG A 285 -29.04 -21.13 -16.88
C ARG A 285 -28.32 -21.63 -18.13
N GLU A 286 -27.19 -22.33 -17.97
CA GLU A 286 -26.36 -22.81 -19.10
C GLU A 286 -26.51 -24.32 -19.42
N MET A 287 -27.31 -25.08 -18.65
CA MET A 287 -27.54 -26.53 -18.87
C MET A 287 -28.94 -26.88 -19.41
N GLY A 288 -29.62 -25.95 -20.09
CA GLY A 288 -30.83 -26.25 -20.87
C GLY A 288 -30.54 -26.21 -22.37
N TYR A 289 -30.17 -27.34 -22.97
CA TYR A 289 -29.90 -27.47 -24.41
C TYR A 289 -31.11 -28.05 -25.17
N ASP A 290 -31.59 -27.26 -26.14
CA ASP A 290 -32.20 -27.54 -27.46
C ASP A 290 -33.40 -28.49 -27.68
N ARG A 291 -34.48 -27.96 -28.29
CA ARG A 291 -34.79 -28.02 -29.76
C ARG A 291 -36.23 -27.60 -30.08
N HIS A 292 -36.43 -26.59 -30.94
CA HIS A 292 -37.08 -26.74 -32.26
C HIS A 292 -37.10 -25.43 -33.09
N SER A 293 -36.49 -25.52 -34.27
CA SER A 293 -36.89 -25.03 -35.60
C SER A 293 -37.40 -23.58 -35.81
N GLY A 294 -36.76 -22.87 -36.76
CA GLY A 294 -37.45 -21.90 -37.61
C GLY A 294 -36.67 -20.63 -37.96
N ASP A 295 -36.04 -20.64 -39.15
CA ASP A 295 -35.81 -19.53 -40.10
C ASP A 295 -35.62 -18.07 -39.64
N GLY A 296 -34.60 -17.41 -40.23
CA GLY A 296 -34.70 -15.96 -40.52
C GLY A 296 -33.40 -15.16 -40.53
N LYS A 297 -32.87 -14.93 -41.73
CA LYS A 297 -31.90 -13.91 -42.20
C LYS A 297 -31.73 -12.62 -41.37
N GLY A 298 -30.51 -12.06 -41.37
CA GLY A 298 -30.29 -10.61 -41.51
C GLY A 298 -29.17 -9.96 -40.67
N ASN A 299 -28.01 -9.76 -41.30
CA ASN A 299 -27.09 -8.60 -41.34
C ASN A 299 -26.83 -7.61 -40.15
N ASP A 300 -25.56 -7.13 -40.16
CA ASP A 300 -25.01 -5.81 -39.77
C ASP A 300 -24.39 -5.55 -38.36
N VAL A 301 -23.03 -5.62 -38.32
CA VAL A 301 -21.98 -4.60 -38.02
C VAL A 301 -22.24 -3.45 -37.00
N PRO A 302 -21.22 -2.98 -36.23
CA PRO A 302 -21.34 -2.45 -34.86
C PRO A 302 -21.18 -0.91 -34.74
N TYR A 303 -21.49 -0.34 -33.56
CA TYR A 303 -21.13 1.04 -33.20
C TYR A 303 -20.86 1.23 -31.69
N HIS A 304 -19.60 1.54 -31.33
CA HIS A 304 -19.19 2.59 -30.35
C HIS A 304 -19.39 3.97 -31.01
N PRO A 305 -19.41 5.15 -30.34
CA PRO A 305 -18.53 5.63 -29.24
C PRO A 305 -19.31 6.49 -28.20
N ILE A 306 -18.79 7.20 -27.20
CA ILE A 306 -17.55 7.98 -26.94
C ILE A 306 -17.23 7.90 -25.45
#